data_AF-A0A846DZ19-F1
#
_entry.id   AF-A0A846DZ19-F1
#
_cell.length_a   1.000
_cell.length_b   1.000
_cell.length_c   1.000
_cell.angle_alpha   90.00
_cell.angle_beta   90.00
_cell.angle_gamma   90.00
#
_symmetry.space_group_name_H-M   'P 1'
#
loop_
_entity.id
_entity.type
_entity.pdbx_description
1 polymer ?
#
loop_
_entity_poly.entity_id
_entity_poly.type
_entity_poly.pdbx_seq_one_letter_code
_entity_poly.pdbx_strand_id
1 'polypeptide(L)' 'MNPQEIIKTHRDHIFFSWVPQKNIQNPIVMDRAEGVYFWDKDELMLNPFLTKTQKNKLLQP' A
#
# COMPACT_ATOMS: atom_id res chain seq x y z
N MET A 1 9.00 3.48 -11.86
CA MET A 1 8.55 4.67 -11.09
C MET A 1 8.72 4.37 -9.62
N ASN A 2 9.32 5.30 -8.87
CA ASN A 2 9.59 5.12 -7.45
C ASN A 2 8.26 5.20 -6.65
N PRO A 3 8.00 4.33 -5.66
CA PRO A 3 6.79 4.41 -4.83
C PRO A 3 6.52 5.79 -4.22
N GLN A 4 7.57 6.52 -3.84
CA GLN A 4 7.44 7.86 -3.24
C GLN A 4 6.93 8.90 -4.24
N GLU A 5 7.30 8.77 -5.52
CA GLU A 5 6.81 9.66 -6.58
C GLU A 5 5.32 9.43 -6.82
N ILE A 6 4.89 8.17 -6.86
CA ILE A 6 3.48 7.80 -7.02
C ILE A 6 2.65 8.37 -5.87
N ILE A 7 3.11 8.22 -4.64
CA ILE A 7 2.43 8.76 -3.45
C ILE A 7 2.32 10.28 -3.53
N LYS A 8 3.40 10.98 -3.92
CA LYS A 8 3.38 12.44 -4.07
C LYS A 8 2.36 12.86 -5.12
N THR A 9 2.42 12.28 -6.32
CA THR A 9 1.49 12.59 -7.41
C THR A 9 0.04 12.33 -7.02
N HIS A 10 -0.24 11.23 -6.30
CA HIS A 10 -1.57 10.92 -5.80
C HIS A 10 -2.06 11.97 -4.79
N ARG A 11 -1.21 12.39 -3.84
CA ARG A 11 -1.59 13.44 -2.88
C ARG A 11 -1.92 14.77 -3.55
N ASP A 12 -1.25 15.07 -4.66
CA ASP A 12 -1.46 16.31 -5.40
C ASP A 12 -2.73 16.30 -6.28
N HIS A 13 -3.19 15.12 -6.73
CA HIS A 13 -4.24 15.02 -7.77
C HIS A 13 -5.43 14.10 -7.45
N ILE A 14 -5.36 13.29 -6.39
CA ILE A 14 -6.36 12.24 -6.10
C ILE A 14 -6.83 12.35 -4.64
N PHE A 15 -8.15 12.34 -4.46
CA PHE A 15 -8.76 12.23 -3.15
C PHE A 15 -8.92 10.76 -2.74
N PHE A 16 -8.27 10.38 -1.65
CA PHE A 16 -8.47 9.05 -1.07
C PHE A 16 -9.83 8.96 -0.38
N SER A 17 -10.57 7.89 -0.66
CA SER A 17 -11.87 7.64 -0.04
C SER A 17 -11.72 7.36 1.45
N TRP A 18 -12.73 7.80 2.23
CA TRP A 18 -12.92 7.47 3.65
C TRP A 18 -11.80 7.92 4.61
N VAL A 19 -10.89 8.79 4.15
CA VAL A 19 -9.80 9.32 4.96
C VAL A 19 -9.65 10.82 4.71
N PRO A 20 -9.52 11.66 5.76
CA PRO A 20 -9.18 13.07 5.59
C PRO A 20 -7.80 13.19 4.93
N GLN A 21 -7.67 14.00 3.87
CA GLN A 21 -6.42 14.06 3.08
C GLN A 21 -5.19 14.44 3.91
N LYS A 22 -5.36 15.28 4.94
CA LYS A 22 -4.30 15.65 5.88
C LYS A 22 -3.78 14.51 6.77
N ASN A 23 -4.55 13.43 6.92
CA ASN A 23 -4.25 12.31 7.83
C ASN A 23 -3.71 11.06 7.13
N ILE A 24 -3.42 11.14 5.82
CA ILE A 24 -2.92 10.00 5.06
C ILE A 24 -1.44 9.76 5.39
N GLN A 25 -1.17 8.74 6.19
CA GLN A 25 0.19 8.49 6.70
C GLN A 25 1.05 7.64 5.74
N ASN A 26 0.50 6.56 5.17
CA ASN A 26 1.28 5.67 4.31
C ASN A 26 0.39 4.90 3.31
N PRO A 27 0.10 5.45 2.12
CA PRO A 27 -0.64 4.73 1.09
C PRO A 27 0.16 3.51 0.60
N ILE A 28 -0.52 2.38 0.44
CA ILE A 28 0.11 1.18 -0.14
C ILE A 28 0.11 1.32 -1.66
N VAL A 29 1.29 1.31 -2.26
CA VAL A 29 1.45 1.36 -3.72
C VAL A 29 1.46 -0.07 -4.26
N MET A 30 0.40 -0.42 -4.98
CA MET A 30 0.27 -1.73 -5.64
C MET A 30 0.94 -1.70 -7.01
N ASP A 31 1.65 -2.79 -7.35
CA ASP A 31 2.30 -2.95 -8.66
C ASP A 31 1.50 -3.88 -9.58
N ARG A 32 1.00 -4.99 -9.03
CA ARG A 32 0.20 -5.98 -9.78
C ARG A 32 -0.77 -6.75 -8.89
N ALA A 33 -1.73 -7.42 -9.53
CA ALA A 33 -2.67 -8.33 -8.91
C ALA A 33 -2.93 -9.55 -9.82
N GLU A 34 -3.16 -10.71 -9.21
CA GLU A 34 -3.39 -11.99 -9.89
C GLU A 34 -4.28 -12.85 -8.98
N GLY A 35 -5.47 -13.17 -9.47
CA GLY A 35 -6.50 -13.81 -8.66
C GLY A 35 -6.85 -12.99 -7.42
N VAL A 36 -6.65 -13.60 -6.24
CA VAL A 36 -6.90 -12.96 -4.92
C VAL A 36 -5.63 -12.34 -4.31
N TYR A 37 -4.51 -12.36 -5.02
CA TYR A 37 -3.22 -11.90 -4.50
C TYR A 37 -2.82 -10.55 -5.08
N PHE A 38 -2.21 -9.73 -4.23
CA PHE A 38 -1.70 -8.41 -4.58
C PHE A 38 -0.22 -8.34 -4.27
N TRP A 39 0.54 -7.65 -5.12
CA TRP A 39 1.96 -7.36 -4.88
C TRP A 39 2.15 -5.85 -4.80
N ASP A 40 2.85 -5.40 -3.76
CA ASP A 40 3.37 -4.04 -3.73
C ASP A 40 4.61 -3.90 -4.63
N LYS A 41 5.07 -2.67 -4.82
CA LYS A 41 6.29 -2.35 -5.59
C LYS A 41 7.57 -2.98 -5.01
N ASP A 42 7.53 -3.44 -3.76
CA ASP A 42 8.64 -4.11 -3.09
C ASP A 42 8.52 -5.66 -3.23
N GLU A 43 7.64 -6.13 -4.13
CA GLU A 43 7.28 -7.54 -4.38
C GLU A 43 6.73 -8.29 -3.17
N LEU A 44 6.35 -7.59 -2.10
CA LEU A 44 5.73 -8.22 -0.95
C LEU A 44 4.29 -8.61 -1.31
N MET A 45 4.05 -9.93 -1.36
CA MET A 45 2.69 -10.46 -1.54
C MET A 45 1.82 -10.09 -0.33
N LEU A 46 0.81 -9.27 -0.54
CA LEU A 46 -0.23 -8.98 0.45
C LEU A 46 -1.34 -10.03 0.30
N ASN A 47 -1.51 -10.85 1.35
CA ASN A 47 -2.72 -11.66 1.50
C ASN A 47 -3.88 -10.70 1.83
N PRO A 48 -5.00 -10.69 1.09
CA PRO A 48 -6.12 -9.79 1.36
C PRO A 48 -6.73 -9.97 2.75
N PHE A 49 -6.46 -11.09 3.42
CA PHE A 49 -6.90 -11.38 4.79
C PHE A 49 -5.92 -10.91 5.88
N LEU A 50 -4.71 -10.44 5.52
CA LEU A 50 -3.69 -9.98 6.47
C LEU A 50 -3.19 -8.59 6.12
N THR A 51 -3.20 -7.68 7.08
CA THR A 51 -2.65 -6.33 6.90
C THR A 51 -1.12 -6.34 6.96
N LYS A 52 -0.45 -5.38 6.29
CA LYS A 52 1.03 -5.24 6.31
C LYS A 52 1.59 -5.17 7.74
N THR A 53 0.86 -4.52 8.65
CA THR A 53 1.15 -4.46 10.09
C THR A 53 1.13 -5.83 10.76
N GLN A 54 0.15 -6.69 10.42
CA GLN A 54 0.09 -8.04 10.97
C GLN A 54 1.18 -8.95 10.39
N LYS A 55 1.51 -8.81 9.11
CA LYS A 55 2.59 -9.58 8.49
C LYS A 55 3.98 -9.23 9.09
N ASN A 56 4.24 -7.96 9.38
CA ASN A 56 5.47 -7.51 10.05
C ASN A 56 5.59 -7.99 11.50
N LYS A 57 4.49 -8.34 12.18
CA LYS A 57 4.53 -9.00 13.49
C LYS A 57 4.85 -10.49 13.41
N LEU A 58 4.52 -11.14 12.30
CA LEU A 58 4.75 -12.58 12.08
C LEU A 58 6.16 -12.90 11.59
N LEU A 59 6.88 -11.89 11.07
CA LEU A 59 8.23 -12.02 10.52
C LEU A 59 9.35 -11.56 11.47
N GLN A 60 9.00 -11.20 12.71
CA GLN A 60 9.99 -10.94 13.77
C GLN A 60 10.24 -12.24 14.54
N PRO A 61 11.51 -12.60 14.84
CA PRO A 61 11.87 -13.83 15.55
C PRO A 61 11.32 -13.89 16.97
#